data_AF-A0A645C5I2-F1
#
_entry.id   AF-A0A645C5I2-F1
#
_cell.length_a   1.000
_cell.length_b   1.000
_cell.length_c   1.000
_cell.angle_alpha   90.00
_cell.angle_beta   90.00
_cell.angle_gamma   90.00
#
_symmetry.space_group_name_H-M   'P 1'
#
loop_
_entity.id
_entity.type
_entity.pdbx_description
1 polymer ?
#
loop_
_entity_poly.entity_id
_entity_poly.type
_entity_poly.pdbx_seq_one_letter_code
_entity_poly.pdbx_strand_id
1 'polypeptide(L)'
;MLTMIGAIAEFERENMLERQREGIALAKREGKYKGRQEKKAPDNFSDLYNQYRTRKLTKVKLAEICQASRPVLDKWIAEHEEKVSNGVLF
;
A
#
# COMPACT_ATOMS: atom_id res chain seq x y z
N MET A 1 33.89 -33.27 -8.88
CA MET A 1 33.74 -32.03 -9.70
C MET A 1 32.48 -31.24 -9.36
N LEU A 2 31.34 -31.87 -9.05
CA LEU A 2 30.08 -31.18 -8.70
C LEU A 2 30.17 -30.28 -7.44
N THR A 3 30.95 -30.71 -6.45
CA THR A 3 31.14 -29.98 -5.18
C THR A 3 31.84 -28.64 -5.35
N MET A 4 32.87 -28.58 -6.20
CA MET A 4 33.57 -27.33 -6.52
C MET A 4 32.68 -26.35 -7.28
N ILE A 5 31.87 -26.85 -8.21
CA ILE A 5 30.95 -26.02 -9.00
C ILE A 5 29.82 -25.45 -8.10
N GLY A 6 29.31 -26.26 -7.16
CA GLY A 6 28.34 -25.80 -6.16
C GLY A 6 28.89 -24.69 -5.28
N ALA A 7 30.13 -24.86 -4.77
CA ALA A 7 30.77 -23.85 -3.93
C ALA A 7 30.98 -22.50 -4.66
N ILE A 8 31.32 -22.54 -5.96
CA ILE A 8 31.45 -21.33 -6.78
C ILE A 8 30.10 -20.63 -6.94
N ALA A 9 29.03 -21.38 -7.22
CA ALA A 9 27.68 -20.81 -7.38
C ALA A 9 27.14 -20.18 -6.09
N GLU A 10 27.46 -20.76 -4.93
CA GLU A 10 27.13 -20.19 -3.62
C GLU A 10 27.90 -18.89 -3.37
N PHE A 11 29.21 -18.88 -3.64
CA PHE A 11 30.04 -17.69 -3.51
C PHE A 11 29.55 -16.52 -4.40
N GLU A 12 29.20 -16.80 -5.65
CA GLU A 12 28.67 -15.78 -6.57
C GLU A 12 27.33 -15.22 -6.08
N ARG A 13 26.47 -16.06 -5.51
CA ARG A 13 25.19 -15.64 -4.90
C ARG A 13 25.44 -14.74 -3.70
N GLU A 14 26.39 -15.08 -2.83
CA GLU A 14 26.73 -14.27 -1.66
C GLU A 14 27.25 -12.88 -2.09
N ASN A 15 28.18 -12.83 -3.04
CA ASN A 15 28.72 -11.58 -3.57
C ASN A 15 27.63 -10.70 -4.21
N MET A 16 26.68 -11.32 -4.93
CA MET A 16 25.53 -10.60 -5.50
C MET A 16 24.64 -9.98 -4.40
N LEU A 17 24.35 -10.73 -3.33
CA LEU A 17 23.53 -10.27 -2.22
C LEU A 17 24.22 -9.16 -1.41
N GLU A 18 25.54 -9.21 -1.24
CA GLU A 18 26.31 -8.15 -0.59
C GLU A 18 26.15 -6.81 -1.32
N ARG A 19 26.39 -6.80 -2.63
CA ARG A 19 26.19 -5.59 -3.47
C ARG A 19 24.76 -5.09 -3.42
N GLN A 20 23.78 -6.01 -3.44
CA GLN A 20 22.38 -5.64 -3.30
C GLN A 20 22.09 -4.96 -1.95
N ARG A 21 22.65 -5.48 -0.85
CA ARG A 21 22.51 -4.89 0.49
C ARG A 21 23.12 -3.49 0.55
N GLU A 22 24.29 -3.29 -0.03
CA GLU A 22 24.94 -1.97 -0.12
C GLU A 22 24.06 -0.96 -0.88
N GLY A 23 23.54 -1.37 -2.03
CA GLY A 23 22.62 -0.55 -2.83
C GLY A 23 21.33 -0.21 -2.07
N ILE A 24 20.72 -1.18 -1.40
CA ILE A 24 19.54 -0.97 -0.55
C ILE A 24 19.86 -0.02 0.60
N ALA A 25 21.03 -0.14 1.24
CA ALA A 25 21.44 0.72 2.34
C ALA A 25 21.57 2.18 1.88
N LEU A 26 22.18 2.41 0.71
CA LEU A 26 22.27 3.75 0.11
C LEU A 26 20.88 4.32 -0.19
N ALA A 27 20.03 3.56 -0.87
CA ALA A 27 18.67 4.00 -1.21
C ALA A 27 17.77 4.22 0.02
N LYS A 28 17.99 3.49 1.12
CA LYS A 28 17.35 3.76 2.42
C LYS A 28 17.83 5.07 3.03
N ARG A 29 19.13 5.35 3.01
CA ARG A 29 19.69 6.64 3.49
C ARG A 29 19.15 7.82 2.69
N GLU A 30 18.98 7.64 1.37
CA GLU A 30 18.37 8.64 0.48
C GLU A 30 16.84 8.74 0.62
N GLY A 31 16.20 7.94 1.48
CA GLY A 31 14.75 7.97 1.69
C GLY A 31 13.90 7.50 0.50
N LYS A 32 14.48 6.74 -0.44
CA LYS A 32 13.76 6.24 -1.62
C LYS A 32 12.69 5.20 -1.27
N TYR A 33 12.90 4.41 -0.22
CA TYR A 33 11.93 3.41 0.24
C TYR A 33 10.80 4.05 1.05
N LYS A 34 9.67 4.33 0.39
CA LYS A 34 8.45 4.91 1.02
C LYS A 34 7.42 3.84 1.42
N GLY A 35 7.82 2.57 1.47
CA GLY A 35 6.92 1.46 1.76
C GLY A 35 5.96 1.14 0.62
N ARG A 36 4.87 0.44 0.94
CA ARG A 36 3.80 0.12 -0.01
C ARG A 36 3.03 1.39 -0.34
N GLN A 37 2.80 1.65 -1.63
CA GLN A 37 1.91 2.74 -2.05
C GLN A 37 0.50 2.53 -1.48
N GLU A 38 -0.03 3.59 -0.88
CA GLU A 38 -1.39 3.57 -0.35
C GLU A 38 -2.40 3.48 -1.50
N LYS A 39 -3.45 2.68 -1.29
CA LYS A 39 -4.59 2.68 -2.22
C LYS A 39 -5.36 3.98 -2.03
N LYS A 40 -5.48 4.77 -3.08
CA LYS A 40 -6.29 5.99 -3.08
C LYS A 40 -7.77 5.61 -3.21
N ALA A 41 -8.62 6.31 -2.46
CA ALA A 41 -10.05 6.25 -2.64
C ALA A 41 -10.43 6.76 -4.05
N PRO A 42 -11.50 6.25 -4.65
CA PRO A 42 -11.98 6.73 -5.95
C PRO A 42 -12.50 8.18 -5.84
N ASP A 43 -12.49 8.94 -6.94
CA ASP A 43 -12.85 10.36 -6.93
C ASP A 43 -14.30 10.61 -6.49
N ASN A 44 -15.20 9.66 -6.75
CA ASN A 44 -16.61 9.70 -6.35
C ASN A 44 -16.88 9.23 -4.91
N PHE A 45 -15.83 9.06 -4.09
CA PHE A 45 -15.97 8.51 -2.73
C PHE A 45 -16.87 9.35 -1.82
N SER A 46 -16.88 10.68 -1.97
CA SER A 46 -17.73 11.57 -1.16
C SER A 46 -19.23 11.28 -1.37
N ASP A 47 -19.66 11.16 -2.62
CA ASP A 47 -21.06 10.84 -2.95
C ASP A 47 -21.45 9.44 -2.46
N LEU A 48 -20.56 8.47 -2.63
CA LEU A 48 -20.77 7.10 -2.17
C LEU A 48 -20.82 7.03 -0.63
N TYR A 49 -19.99 7.81 0.06
CA TYR A 49 -20.02 7.95 1.51
C TYR A 49 -21.34 8.55 1.99
N ASN A 50 -21.85 9.59 1.32
CA ASN A 50 -23.15 10.19 1.64
C ASN A 50 -24.31 9.19 1.43
N GLN A 51 -24.26 8.38 0.37
CA GLN A 51 -25.24 7.31 0.15
C GLN A 51 -25.18 6.22 1.22
N TYR A 52 -23.98 5.86 1.69
CA TYR A 52 -23.81 4.98 2.84
C TYR A 52 -24.36 5.60 4.13
N ARG A 53 -24.06 6.88 4.39
CA ARG A 53 -24.51 7.61 5.59
C ARG A 53 -26.03 7.75 5.64
N THR A 54 -26.66 7.99 4.50
CA THR A 54 -28.13 8.08 4.34
C THR A 54 -28.81 6.71 4.28
N ARG A 55 -28.09 5.61 4.56
CA ARG A 55 -28.55 4.21 4.53
C ARG A 55 -29.14 3.76 3.19
N LYS A 56 -28.85 4.48 2.09
CA LYS A 56 -29.19 4.06 0.72
C LYS A 56 -28.30 2.92 0.23
N LEU A 57 -27.07 2.83 0.77
CA LEU A 57 -26.07 1.82 0.42
C LEU A 57 -25.59 1.07 1.66
N THR A 58 -25.38 -0.23 1.54
CA THR A 58 -24.75 -1.03 2.60
C THR A 58 -23.23 -0.96 2.48
N LYS A 59 -22.53 -1.15 3.60
CA LYS A 59 -21.06 -1.18 3.66
C LYS A 59 -20.45 -2.24 2.73
N VAL A 60 -21.15 -3.37 2.54
CA VAL A 60 -20.73 -4.45 1.63
C VAL A 60 -20.79 -3.98 0.19
N LYS A 61 -21.92 -3.39 -0.22
CA LYS A 61 -22.11 -2.89 -1.59
C LYS A 61 -21.17 -1.71 -1.89
N LEU A 62 -20.85 -0.90 -0.89
CA LEU A 62 -19.83 0.16 -0.98
C LEU A 62 -18.44 -0.42 -1.28
N ALA A 63 -18.03 -1.47 -0.57
CA ALA A 63 -16.74 -2.14 -0.80
C ALA A 63 -16.64 -2.72 -2.22
N GLU A 64 -17.73 -3.31 -2.71
CA GLU A 64 -17.82 -3.87 -4.07
C GLU A 64 -17.69 -2.79 -5.14
N ILE A 65 -18.47 -1.70 -5.02
CA ILE A 65 -18.42 -0.58 -5.97
C ILE A 65 -17.03 0.05 -5.99
N CYS A 66 -16.40 0.23 -4.83
CA CYS A 66 -15.08 0.82 -4.73
C CYS A 66 -13.94 -0.19 -5.00
N GLN A 67 -14.24 -1.44 -5.34
CA GLN A 67 -13.29 -2.54 -5.58
C GLN A 67 -12.21 -2.64 -4.47
N ALA A 68 -12.63 -2.43 -3.23
CA ALA A 68 -11.74 -2.35 -2.07
C ALA A 68 -12.05 -3.48 -1.09
N SER A 69 -11.02 -4.00 -0.44
CA SER A 69 -11.23 -4.91 0.69
C SER A 69 -11.80 -4.12 1.87
N ARG A 70 -12.53 -4.80 2.77
CA ARG A 70 -13.12 -4.18 3.97
C ARG A 70 -12.13 -3.32 4.78
N PRO A 71 -10.88 -3.75 5.03
CA PRO A 71 -9.91 -2.92 5.77
C PRO A 71 -9.51 -1.63 5.03
N VAL A 72 -9.45 -1.68 3.68
CA VAL A 72 -9.15 -0.49 2.87
C VAL A 72 -10.31 0.48 2.91
N LEU A 73 -11.55 -0.04 2.83
CA LEU A 73 -12.74 0.78 2.95
C LEU A 73 -12.84 1.45 4.34
N ASP A 74 -12.55 0.70 5.42
CA ASP A 74 -12.56 1.24 6.77
C ASP A 74 -11.54 2.37 6.96
N LYS A 75 -10.34 2.19 6.41
CA LYS A 75 -9.32 3.23 6.38
C LYS A 75 -9.81 4.49 5.62
N TRP A 76 -10.40 4.32 4.44
CA TRP A 76 -10.92 5.45 3.67
C TRP A 76 -12.08 6.18 4.36
N ILE A 77 -12.96 5.45 5.06
CA ILE A 77 -14.04 6.06 5.86
C ILE A 77 -13.43 6.91 6.98
N ALA A 78 -12.46 6.38 7.73
CA ALA A 78 -11.81 7.12 8.81
C ALA A 78 -11.08 8.39 8.29
N GLU A 79 -10.33 8.26 7.19
CA GLU A 79 -9.66 9.40 6.54
C GLU A 79 -10.64 10.46 6.05
N HIS A 80 -11.80 10.05 5.54
CA HIS A 80 -12.84 10.96 5.08
C HIS A 80 -13.52 11.67 6.26
N GLU A 81 -13.80 10.96 7.35
CA GLU A 81 -14.33 11.56 8.58
C GLU A 81 -13.35 12.56 9.20
N GLU A 82 -12.05 12.25 9.20
CA GLU A 82 -11.00 13.16 9.68
C GLU A 82 -10.91 14.42 8.81
N LYS A 83 -11.00 14.31 7.48
CA LYS A 83 -11.00 15.48 6.57
C LYS A 83 -12.23 16.37 6.77
N VAL A 84 -13.40 15.77 7.01
CA VAL A 84 -14.63 16.51 7.32
C VAL A 84 -14.50 17.21 8.68
N SER A 85 -13.96 16.54 9.70
CA SER A 85 -13.72 17.13 11.02
C SER A 85 -12.71 18.27 10.98
N ASN A 86 -11.69 18.18 10.13
CA ASN A 86 -10.67 19.22 9.96
C ASN A 86 -11.12 20.37 9.03
N GLY A 87 -12.37 20.36 8.55
CA GLY A 87 -12.94 21.45 7.75
C GLY A 87 -12.39 21.58 6.33
N VAL A 88 -11.74 20.54 5.80
CA VAL A 88 -11.05 20.56 4.50
C VAL A 88 -12.00 20.21 3.34
N LEU A 89 -13.18 19.69 3.64
CA LEU A 89 -14.22 19.35 2.66
C LEU A 89 -15.47 20.21 2.90
N PHE A 90 -15.50 21.36 2.23
CA PHE A 90 -16.68 22.15 1.93
C PHE A 90 -16.67 22.51 0.43
#